data_AF-A0A955AA35-F1
#
_entry.id   AF-A0A955AA35-F1
#
_cell.length_a   1.000
_cell.length_b   1.000
_cell.length_c   1.000
_cell.angle_alpha   90.00
_cell.angle_beta   90.00
_cell.angle_gamma   90.00
#
_symmetry.space_group_name_H-M   'P 1'
#
loop_
_entity.id
_entity.type
_entity.pdbx_description
1 polymer ?
#
loop_
_entity_poly.entity_id
_entity_poly.type
_entity_poly.pdbx_seq_one_letter_code
_entity_poly.pdbx_strand_id
1 'polypeptide(L)'
;MPIKFKCSCGHVLAVPDSFAGKNGKCPKCQKSVKVPTPKASAASNTAGKSTAGKSTTAESAMATAGLMDSLLNEAGLKKRKGPMCPKCSADIRPGAVVCTNCGLNFELGEQIAGFDLQKQRPEFDNPFLQEASDNMVRDM
;
A
#
# COMPACT_ATOMS: atom_id res chain seq x y z
N MET A 1 -9.66 -17.95 -31.51
CA MET A 1 -10.78 -17.19 -30.93
C MET A 1 -10.22 -16.16 -29.94
N PRO A 2 -10.87 -15.01 -29.70
CA PRO A 2 -10.35 -14.03 -28.75
C PRO A 2 -10.77 -14.36 -27.30
N ILE A 3 -9.80 -14.46 -26.40
CA ILE A 3 -10.01 -14.61 -24.96
C ILE A 3 -10.30 -13.22 -24.38
N LYS A 4 -11.48 -13.06 -23.79
CA LYS A 4 -11.89 -11.83 -23.10
C LYS A 4 -11.70 -12.02 -21.60
N PHE A 5 -10.87 -11.18 -20.98
CA PHE A 5 -10.64 -11.23 -19.54
C PHE A 5 -10.45 -9.83 -18.95
N LYS A 6 -10.76 -9.67 -17.65
CA LYS A 6 -10.66 -8.39 -16.95
C LYS A 6 -9.25 -8.20 -16.40
N CYS A 7 -8.64 -7.05 -16.70
CA CYS A 7 -7.42 -6.59 -16.04
C CYS A 7 -7.73 -6.13 -14.60
N SER A 8 -6.72 -6.12 -13.74
CA SER A 8 -6.80 -5.60 -12.36
C SER A 8 -7.19 -4.12 -12.26
N CYS A 9 -7.12 -3.35 -13.35
CA CYS A 9 -7.63 -1.98 -13.43
C CYS A 9 -9.11 -1.88 -13.83
N GLY A 10 -9.79 -3.02 -13.99
CA GLY A 10 -11.19 -3.10 -14.40
C GLY A 10 -11.43 -3.11 -15.91
N HIS A 11 -10.40 -2.85 -16.74
CA HIS A 11 -10.55 -2.87 -18.20
C HIS A 11 -10.59 -4.29 -18.77
N VAL A 12 -11.56 -4.57 -19.65
CA VAL A 12 -11.69 -5.86 -20.35
C VAL A 12 -10.76 -5.89 -21.55
N LEU A 13 -9.83 -6.85 -21.58
CA LEU A 13 -8.91 -7.06 -22.69
C LEU A 13 -9.39 -8.25 -23.53
N ALA A 14 -9.38 -8.07 -24.85
CA ALA A 14 -9.60 -9.13 -25.82
C ALA A 14 -8.25 -9.46 -26.47
N VAL A 15 -7.75 -10.67 -26.24
CA VAL A 15 -6.44 -11.11 -26.72
C VAL A 15 -6.59 -12.43 -27.48
N PRO A 16 -5.92 -12.63 -28.63
CA PRO A 16 -6.01 -13.90 -29.34
C PRO A 16 -5.35 -15.04 -28.55
N ASP A 17 -5.81 -16.27 -28.79
CA ASP A 17 -5.34 -17.49 -28.10
C ASP A 17 -3.81 -17.68 -28.15
N SER A 18 -3.12 -17.13 -29.15
CA SER A 18 -1.66 -17.20 -29.30
C SER A 18 -0.85 -16.52 -28.17
N PHE A 19 -1.52 -15.72 -27.34
CA PHE A 19 -0.94 -15.07 -26.16
C PHE A 19 -1.50 -15.62 -24.85
N ALA A 20 -2.31 -16.68 -24.89
CA ALA A 20 -2.75 -17.38 -23.68
C ALA A 20 -1.53 -17.84 -22.87
N GLY A 21 -1.52 -17.52 -21.56
CA GLY A 21 -0.43 -17.87 -20.65
C GLY A 21 0.78 -16.92 -20.68
N LYS A 22 0.85 -15.97 -21.62
CA LYS A 22 1.92 -14.96 -21.69
C LYS A 22 1.58 -13.73 -20.86
N ASN A 23 2.61 -12.99 -20.46
CA ASN A 23 2.47 -11.70 -19.79
C ASN A 23 2.39 -10.58 -20.84
N GLY A 24 1.33 -9.77 -20.79
CA GLY A 24 1.14 -8.61 -21.64
C GLY A 24 0.98 -7.33 -20.83
N LYS A 25 1.19 -6.17 -21.45
CA LYS A 25 0.90 -4.88 -20.81
C LYS A 25 -0.54 -4.47 -21.07
N CYS A 26 -1.24 -3.97 -20.06
CA CYS A 26 -2.56 -3.38 -20.26
C CYS A 26 -2.43 -1.99 -20.91
N PRO A 27 -3.14 -1.68 -21.99
CA PRO A 27 -3.14 -0.34 -22.60
C PRO A 27 -3.72 0.76 -21.70
N LYS A 28 -4.55 0.42 -20.70
CA LYS A 28 -5.18 1.39 -19.80
C LYS A 28 -4.37 1.74 -18.56
N CYS A 29 -3.71 0.75 -17.95
CA CYS A 29 -2.96 0.96 -16.69
C CYS A 29 -1.47 0.70 -16.81
N GLN A 30 -0.99 0.25 -17.98
CA GLN A 30 0.39 -0.13 -18.28
C GLN A 30 0.99 -1.22 -17.39
N LYS A 31 0.22 -1.76 -16.44
CA LYS A 31 0.62 -2.87 -15.56
C LYS A 31 0.69 -4.17 -16.35
N SER A 32 1.61 -5.04 -15.94
CA SER A 32 1.76 -6.39 -16.47
C SER A 32 0.57 -7.27 -16.06
N VAL A 33 -0.10 -7.86 -17.04
CA VAL A 33 -1.27 -8.73 -16.88
C VAL A 33 -0.98 -10.08 -17.50
N LYS A 34 -1.25 -11.15 -16.76
CA LYS A 34 -1.13 -12.51 -17.26
C LYS A 34 -2.41 -12.90 -18.00
N VAL A 35 -2.30 -13.30 -19.26
CA VAL A 35 -3.45 -13.76 -20.05
C VAL A 35 -3.85 -15.16 -19.56
N PRO A 36 -5.10 -15.37 -19.11
CA PRO A 36 -5.55 -16.68 -18.66
C PRO A 36 -5.59 -17.67 -19.84
N THR A 37 -5.10 -18.89 -19.63
CA THR A 37 -5.28 -19.99 -20.57
C THR A 37 -6.69 -20.56 -20.40
N PRO A 38 -7.53 -20.61 -21.44
CA PRO A 38 -8.81 -21.28 -21.36
C PRO A 38 -8.55 -22.80 -21.31
N LYS A 39 -8.42 -23.36 -20.11
CA LYS A 39 -8.60 -24.78 -19.87
C LYS A 39 -9.81 -24.91 -18.95
N ALA A 40 -10.85 -25.58 -19.46
CA ALA A 40 -12.06 -25.89 -18.73
C ALA A 40 -11.74 -26.38 -17.31
N SER A 41 -12.34 -25.75 -16.30
CA SER A 41 -12.99 -26.42 -15.16
C SER A 41 -13.57 -25.37 -14.21
N ALA A 42 -14.90 -25.40 -14.11
CA ALA A 42 -15.63 -24.96 -12.93
C ALA A 42 -15.64 -26.11 -11.89
N ALA A 43 -15.74 -25.70 -10.62
CA ALA A 43 -16.12 -26.46 -9.42
C ALA A 43 -15.08 -27.38 -8.75
N SER A 44 -14.70 -26.98 -7.53
CA SER A 44 -14.56 -27.79 -6.28
C SER A 44 -13.64 -27.04 -5.29
N ASN A 45 -13.84 -26.93 -3.98
CA ASN A 45 -15.00 -26.93 -3.08
C ASN A 45 -14.45 -26.53 -1.69
N THR A 46 -15.35 -26.13 -0.81
CA THR A 46 -15.17 -26.05 0.65
C THR A 46 -14.71 -27.38 1.27
N ALA A 47 -13.95 -27.28 2.36
CA ALA A 47 -13.67 -28.28 3.42
C ALA A 47 -12.82 -29.53 3.07
N GLY A 48 -11.60 -29.55 3.61
CA GLY A 48 -10.77 -30.74 3.82
C GLY A 48 -9.92 -30.59 5.08
N LYS A 49 -10.43 -31.09 6.21
CA LYS A 49 -9.74 -31.28 7.48
C LYS A 49 -8.90 -32.55 7.40
N SER A 50 -7.61 -32.47 7.75
CA SER A 50 -6.86 -33.40 8.64
C SER A 50 -5.37 -33.51 8.33
N THR A 51 -4.59 -33.09 9.32
CA THR A 51 -3.46 -33.80 9.98
C THR A 51 -2.44 -34.61 9.18
N ALA A 52 -1.18 -34.25 9.47
CA ALA A 52 -0.01 -35.11 9.70
C ALA A 52 0.58 -35.88 8.51
N GLY A 53 1.81 -35.50 8.15
CA GLY A 53 2.66 -36.32 7.29
C GLY A 53 3.96 -35.66 6.82
N LYS A 54 4.78 -35.20 7.76
CA LYS A 54 6.25 -35.36 7.78
C LYS A 54 7.02 -35.20 6.44
N SER A 55 7.71 -34.07 6.29
CA SER A 55 8.90 -33.95 5.44
C SER A 55 9.95 -33.15 6.19
N THR A 56 10.75 -33.90 6.95
CA THR A 56 12.05 -33.51 7.50
C THR A 56 13.05 -33.40 6.36
N THR A 57 13.48 -32.18 6.03
CA THR A 57 14.87 -31.77 5.68
C THR A 57 14.87 -30.37 5.04
N ALA A 58 14.79 -29.35 5.89
CA ALA A 58 15.36 -28.02 5.63
C ALA A 58 15.80 -27.40 6.98
N GLU A 59 16.54 -28.21 7.72
CA GLU A 59 17.02 -27.94 9.07
C GLU A 59 18.41 -27.31 9.00
N SER A 60 18.50 -26.05 8.54
CA SER A 60 19.71 -25.21 8.73
C SER A 60 19.59 -23.72 8.36
N ALA A 61 18.41 -23.20 8.02
CA ALA A 61 18.21 -21.75 7.93
C ALA A 61 17.00 -21.24 8.75
N MET A 62 16.21 -22.16 9.33
CA MET A 62 14.96 -21.84 10.02
C MET A 62 15.00 -22.07 11.53
N ALA A 63 16.01 -22.79 12.05
CA ALA A 63 16.24 -22.97 13.49
C ALA A 63 16.71 -21.68 14.16
N THR A 64 17.51 -20.86 13.49
CA THR A 64 17.91 -19.53 13.97
C THR A 64 16.72 -18.56 13.97
N ALA A 65 15.81 -18.64 13.00
CA ALA A 65 14.64 -17.76 12.95
C ALA A 65 13.66 -18.00 14.11
N GLY A 66 13.42 -19.27 14.46
CA GLY A 66 12.57 -19.64 15.61
C GLY A 66 13.23 -19.35 16.96
N LEU A 67 14.54 -19.64 17.10
CA LEU A 67 15.31 -19.32 18.29
C LEU A 67 15.37 -17.81 18.54
N MET A 68 15.60 -17.02 17.49
CA MET A 68 15.61 -15.56 17.57
C MET A 68 14.22 -15.00 17.90
N ASP A 69 13.14 -15.52 17.32
CA ASP A 69 11.78 -15.09 17.67
C ASP A 69 11.43 -15.42 19.12
N SER A 70 11.86 -16.58 19.63
CA SER A 70 11.67 -16.99 21.03
C SER A 70 12.43 -16.10 22.01
N LEU A 71 13.67 -15.72 21.69
CA LEU A 71 14.48 -14.79 22.51
C LEU A 71 13.89 -13.37 22.51
N LEU A 72 13.42 -12.89 21.35
CA LEU A 72 12.79 -11.57 21.22
C LEU A 72 11.48 -11.49 22.04
N ASN A 73 10.67 -12.55 22.01
CA ASN A 73 9.44 -12.60 22.79
C ASN A 73 9.71 -12.64 24.31
N GLU A 74 10.73 -13.36 24.77
CA GLU A 74 11.13 -13.42 26.18
C GLU A 74 11.69 -12.08 26.69
N ALA A 75 12.41 -11.36 25.83
CA ALA A 75 12.87 -9.99 26.12
C ALA A 75 11.75 -8.93 26.01
N GLY A 76 10.50 -9.34 25.76
CA GLY A 76 9.35 -8.44 25.63
C GLY A 76 9.30 -7.62 24.33
N LEU A 77 10.17 -7.92 23.36
CA LEU A 77 10.27 -7.23 22.07
C LEU A 77 9.24 -7.79 21.09
N LYS A 78 8.04 -7.20 21.09
CA LYS A 78 6.96 -7.55 20.17
C LYS A 78 7.21 -6.99 18.77
N LYS A 79 7.18 -7.86 17.74
CA LYS A 79 7.18 -7.42 16.33
C LYS A 79 5.96 -6.53 16.06
N ARG A 80 6.22 -5.30 15.60
CA ARG A 80 5.18 -4.39 15.12
C ARG A 80 4.54 -4.98 13.87
N LYS A 81 3.22 -5.15 13.89
CA LYS A 81 2.44 -5.67 12.76
C LYS A 81 1.66 -4.52 12.16
N GLY A 82 1.97 -4.13 10.94
CA GLY A 82 1.23 -3.12 10.21
C GLY A 82 2.02 -2.48 9.07
N PRO A 83 1.34 -1.77 8.17
CA PRO A 83 1.99 -0.93 7.17
C PRO A 83 2.69 0.25 7.85
N MET A 84 3.92 0.53 7.41
CA MET A 84 4.74 1.64 7.91
C MET A 84 4.75 2.77 6.88
N CYS A 85 4.85 4.01 7.36
CA CYS A 85 4.99 5.16 6.48
C CYS A 85 6.37 5.14 5.79
N PRO A 86 6.45 5.19 4.45
CA PRO A 86 7.73 5.17 3.75
C PRO A 86 8.54 6.45 3.94
N LYS A 87 7.93 7.52 4.48
CA LYS A 87 8.59 8.81 4.67
C LYS A 87 9.04 9.09 6.10
N CYS A 88 8.23 8.71 7.09
CA CYS A 88 8.51 9.00 8.50
C CYS A 88 8.55 7.76 9.41
N SER A 89 8.37 6.57 8.86
CA SER A 89 8.45 5.30 9.60
C SER A 89 7.37 5.11 10.68
N ALA A 90 6.35 5.97 10.72
CA ALA A 90 5.25 5.84 11.67
C ALA A 90 4.37 4.62 11.36
N ASP A 91 3.84 3.99 12.41
CA ASP A 91 2.83 2.94 12.34
C ASP A 91 1.54 3.50 11.72
N ILE A 92 1.03 2.89 10.64
CA ILE A 92 -0.20 3.32 9.97
C ILE A 92 -1.29 2.25 10.10
N ARG A 93 -2.55 2.71 10.19
CA ARG A 93 -3.72 1.82 10.13
C ARG A 93 -3.90 1.25 8.72
N PRO A 94 -4.26 -0.03 8.57
CA PRO A 94 -4.54 -0.60 7.25
C PRO A 94 -5.69 0.17 6.57
N GLY A 95 -5.43 0.67 5.35
CA GLY A 95 -6.39 1.47 4.59
C GLY A 95 -6.33 2.99 4.83
N ALA A 96 -5.33 3.51 5.54
CA ALA A 96 -5.16 4.96 5.66
C ALA A 96 -4.72 5.58 4.32
N VAL A 97 -5.39 6.66 3.91
CA VAL A 97 -5.08 7.46 2.70
C VAL A 97 -3.99 8.50 2.99
N VAL A 98 -3.86 8.96 4.24
CA VAL A 98 -2.87 9.96 4.66
C VAL A 98 -2.18 9.53 5.95
N CYS A 99 -0.87 9.75 6.04
CA CYS A 99 -0.10 9.61 7.28
C CYS A 99 -0.37 10.80 8.21
N THR A 100 -0.91 10.52 9.41
CA THR A 100 -1.21 11.55 10.42
C THR A 100 0.03 12.16 11.08
N ASN A 101 1.20 11.55 10.91
CA ASN A 101 2.45 12.05 11.49
C ASN A 101 3.18 13.01 10.55
N CYS A 102 3.36 12.63 9.28
CA CYS A 102 4.14 13.42 8.32
C CYS A 102 3.36 13.99 7.14
N GLY A 103 2.03 13.78 7.08
CA GLY A 103 1.18 14.32 6.02
C GLY A 103 1.35 13.67 4.65
N LEU A 104 2.07 12.55 4.52
CA LEU A 104 2.19 11.84 3.24
C LEU A 104 0.83 11.27 2.82
N ASN A 105 0.36 11.62 1.63
CA ASN A 105 -0.79 11.01 0.99
C ASN A 105 -0.35 9.78 0.17
N PHE A 106 -0.91 8.61 0.46
CA PHE A 106 -0.54 7.34 -0.18
C PHE A 106 -1.10 7.18 -1.60
N GLU A 107 -2.12 7.96 -1.97
CA GLU A 107 -2.73 7.91 -3.30
C GLU A 107 -1.98 8.80 -4.29
N LEU A 108 -1.55 9.97 -3.82
CA LEU A 108 -0.89 11.00 -4.64
C LEU A 108 0.65 10.92 -4.57
N GLY A 109 1.20 10.31 -3.52
CA GLY A 109 2.65 10.24 -3.28
C GLY A 109 3.28 11.56 -2.83
N GLU A 110 2.45 12.58 -2.58
CA GLU A 110 2.87 13.92 -2.17
C GLU A 110 2.58 14.15 -0.68
N GLN A 111 3.37 15.01 -0.02
CA GLN A 111 3.06 15.47 1.31
C GLN A 111 2.06 16.62 1.24
N ILE A 112 0.88 16.40 1.82
CA ILE A 112 -0.02 17.50 2.07
C ILE A 112 0.45 18.25 3.33
N ALA A 113 0.70 19.55 3.17
CA ALA A 113 0.85 20.44 4.30
C ALA A 113 -0.55 20.72 4.88
N GLY A 114 -0.70 20.57 6.20
CA GLY A 114 -1.92 20.99 6.88
C GLY A 114 -2.11 22.50 6.79
N PHE A 115 -3.36 22.96 6.87
CA PHE A 115 -3.68 24.38 7.05
C PHE A 115 -3.21 24.81 8.44
N ASP A 116 -2.12 25.58 8.49
CA ASP A 116 -1.55 26.10 9.73
C ASP A 116 -2.35 27.34 10.16
N LEU A 117 -3.26 27.15 11.12
CA LEU A 117 -4.12 28.21 11.65
C LEU A 117 -3.33 29.41 12.19
N GLN A 118 -2.09 29.23 12.63
CA GLN A 118 -1.26 30.32 13.17
C GLN A 118 -0.51 31.10 12.09
N LYS A 119 -0.25 30.48 10.93
CA LYS A 119 0.40 31.15 9.80
C LYS A 119 -0.57 31.67 8.74
N GLN A 120 -1.75 31.07 8.63
CA GLN A 120 -2.68 31.32 7.51
C GLN A 120 -3.99 31.96 7.94
N ARG A 121 -4.21 32.22 9.24
CA ARG A 121 -5.23 33.18 9.62
C ARG A 121 -4.66 34.58 9.42
N PRO A 122 -5.25 35.41 8.55
CA PRO A 122 -4.93 36.82 8.54
C PRO A 122 -5.27 37.38 9.94
N GLU A 123 -4.37 38.20 10.49
CA GLU A 123 -4.60 38.89 11.77
C GLU A 123 -5.85 39.77 11.70
N PHE A 124 -6.20 40.24 10.51
CA PHE A 124 -7.37 41.05 10.26
C PHE A 124 -8.29 40.39 9.23
N ASP A 125 -9.58 40.30 9.54
CA ASP A 125 -10.60 39.83 8.58
C ASP A 125 -10.76 40.78 7.36
N ASN A 126 -10.25 42.01 7.46
CA ASN A 126 -10.27 42.98 6.37
C ASN A 126 -8.96 42.93 5.56
N PRO A 127 -9.03 42.65 4.24
CA PRO A 127 -7.84 42.51 3.40
C PRO A 127 -6.95 43.77 3.37
N PHE A 128 -7.54 44.96 3.46
CA PHE A 128 -6.76 46.21 3.45
C PHE A 128 -5.95 46.41 4.74
N LEU A 129 -6.45 45.93 5.88
CA LEU A 129 -5.71 46.01 7.15
C LEU A 129 -4.58 44.99 7.19
N GLN A 130 -4.78 43.81 6.61
CA GLN A 130 -3.74 42.79 6.48
C GLN A 130 -2.60 43.29 5.58
N GLU A 131 -2.92 43.89 4.43
CA GLU A 131 -1.91 44.45 3.54
C GLU A 131 -1.18 45.65 4.17
N ALA A 132 -1.88 46.47 4.96
CA ALA A 132 -1.24 47.54 5.74
C ALA A 132 -0.30 46.98 6.82
N SER A 133 -0.67 45.92 7.52
CA SER A 133 0.21 45.28 8.52
C SER A 133 1.41 44.59 7.89
N ASP A 134 1.24 43.97 6.72
CA ASP A 134 2.33 43.28 6.01
C ASP A 134 3.36 44.27 5.43
N ASN A 135 2.93 45.48 5.07
CA ASN A 135 3.79 46.54 4.53
C ASN A 135 4.45 47.44 5.60
N MET A 136 4.13 47.27 6.88
CA MET A 136 4.72 48.06 7.97
C MET A 136 5.62 47.20 8.84
N VAL A 137 6.83 47.69 9.14
CA VAL A 137 7.73 47.04 10.10
C VAL A 137 7.18 47.30 11.51
N ARG A 138 6.87 46.24 12.26
CA ARG A 138 6.61 46.36 13.70
C ARG A 138 7.94 46.65 14.40
N ASP A 139 8.13 47.89 14.84
CA ASP A 139 9.16 48.18 15.83
C ASP A 139 8.86 47.36 17.09
N MET A 140 9.75 46.41 17.40
CA MET A 140 9.71 45.56 18.60
C MET A 140 10.31 46.29 19.79
#